data_AF-A0A2P6VYD1-F1
#
_entry.id   AF-A0A2P6VYD1-F1
#
_cell.length_a   1.000
_cell.length_b   1.000
_cell.length_c   1.000
_cell.angle_alpha   90.00
_cell.angle_beta   90.00
_cell.angle_gamma   90.00
#
_symmetry.space_group_name_H-M   'P 1'
#
loop_
_entity.id
_entity.type
_entity.pdbx_description
1 polymer ?
#
loop_
_entity_poly.entity_id
_entity_poly.type
_entity_poly.pdbx_seq_one_letter_code
_entity_poly.pdbx_strand_id
1 'polypeptide(L)'
;MGYDDVKEHDGQRYSGMPVGGTHEWRYPDGRWEEEKKGPDRWSFSFSSKKRRRDPAPEGSGADPGTKYHWYILGHQRVQKIDKDSYQTLMQGLKYKLAHKRPYWKRWSSEYPDQRSRGERLEAILEAALARARQRNREPQASLEEF
;
A
#
# COMPACT_ATOMS: atom_id res chain seq x y z
N MET A 1 15.32 11.24 15.65
CA MET A 1 14.48 10.05 15.84
C MET A 1 14.85 9.03 14.79
N GLY A 2 15.22 7.82 15.20
CA GLY A 2 15.53 6.70 14.35
C GLY A 2 14.29 6.10 13.67
N TYR A 3 14.54 5.24 12.68
CA TYR A 3 13.48 4.54 11.93
C TYR A 3 12.63 3.63 12.84
N ASP A 4 13.28 2.92 13.76
CA ASP A 4 12.63 1.98 14.67
C ASP A 4 12.00 2.62 15.91
N ASP A 5 12.25 3.91 16.16
CA ASP A 5 11.67 4.64 17.29
C ASP A 5 10.14 4.63 17.20
N VAL A 6 9.49 4.37 18.33
CA VAL A 6 8.04 4.53 18.47
C VAL A 6 7.71 6.03 18.45
N LYS A 7 6.78 6.40 17.58
CA LYS A 7 6.28 7.75 17.33
C LYS A 7 4.79 7.81 17.66
N GLU A 8 4.25 9.00 17.84
CA GLU A 8 2.82 9.23 18.07
C GLU A 8 2.27 10.23 17.05
N HIS A 9 1.06 9.98 16.54
CA HIS A 9 0.30 10.88 15.69
C HIS A 9 -1.19 10.64 15.92
N ASP A 10 -1.95 11.70 16.23
CA ASP A 10 -3.38 11.65 16.55
C ASP A 10 -3.75 10.55 17.58
N GLY A 11 -2.94 10.43 18.65
CA GLY A 11 -3.11 9.43 19.70
C GLY A 11 -2.77 7.99 19.29
N GLN A 12 -2.26 7.76 18.08
CA GLN A 12 -1.84 6.45 17.60
C GLN A 12 -0.32 6.30 17.61
N ARG A 13 0.16 5.24 18.27
CA ARG A 13 1.58 4.88 18.29
C ARG A 13 1.96 4.08 17.04
N TYR A 14 3.05 4.46 16.38
CA TYR A 14 3.56 3.80 15.17
C TYR A 14 5.09 3.78 15.12
N SER A 15 5.67 3.03 14.18
CA SER A 15 7.12 3.01 13.92
C SER A 15 7.39 3.04 12.41
N GLY A 16 8.64 3.34 12.04
CA GLY A 16 9.05 3.56 10.66
C GLY A 16 9.13 5.04 10.29
N MET A 17 8.81 5.35 9.03
CA MET A 17 8.87 6.69 8.47
C MET A 17 7.88 7.64 9.17
N PRO A 18 8.27 8.89 9.49
CA PRO A 18 7.36 9.87 10.06
C PRO A 18 6.20 10.22 9.11
N VAL A 19 5.02 10.52 9.68
CA VAL A 19 3.86 11.05 8.93
C VAL A 19 4.24 12.33 8.19
N GLY A 20 3.77 12.48 6.95
CA GLY A 20 4.14 13.57 6.03
C GLY A 20 5.40 13.30 5.20
N GLY A 21 6.16 12.26 5.54
CA GLY A 21 7.32 11.84 4.75
C GLY A 21 6.93 11.26 3.40
N THR A 22 7.73 11.54 2.36
CA THR A 22 7.52 11.05 1.00
C THR A 22 8.63 10.10 0.54
N HIS A 23 8.26 9.09 -0.23
CA HIS A 23 9.22 8.25 -0.94
C HIS A 23 8.83 8.14 -2.40
N GLU A 24 9.81 8.31 -3.27
CA GLU A 24 9.69 7.98 -4.67
C GLU A 24 10.45 6.68 -4.99
N TRP A 25 9.74 5.74 -5.61
CA TRP A 25 10.27 4.43 -5.98
C TRP A 25 10.12 4.23 -7.48
N ARG A 26 11.19 3.76 -8.12
CA ARG A 26 11.16 3.27 -9.49
C ARG A 26 10.95 1.76 -9.48
N TYR A 27 10.03 1.29 -10.30
CA TYR A 27 9.75 -0.13 -10.52
C TYR A 27 10.18 -0.51 -11.94
N PRO A 28 11.49 -0.65 -12.21
CA PRO A 28 11.96 -1.09 -13.51
C PRO A 28 11.40 -2.47 -13.87
N ASP A 29 11.14 -2.69 -15.15
CA ASP A 29 10.63 -3.96 -15.70
C ASP A 29 9.37 -4.46 -14.99
N GLY A 30 8.50 -3.52 -14.59
CA GLY A 30 7.24 -3.82 -13.92
C GLY A 30 6.33 -4.67 -14.77
N ARG A 31 6.06 -5.90 -14.30
CA ARG A 31 5.18 -6.83 -14.99
C ARG A 31 3.81 -6.79 -14.35
N TRP A 32 2.83 -6.34 -15.14
CA TRP A 32 1.42 -6.39 -14.81
C TRP A 32 0.80 -7.58 -15.52
N GLU A 33 0.21 -8.50 -14.76
CA GLU A 33 -0.51 -9.65 -15.30
C GLU A 33 -1.94 -9.62 -14.80
N GLU A 34 -2.88 -9.87 -15.69
CA GLU A 34 -4.29 -9.92 -15.34
C GLU A 34 -5.02 -11.02 -16.09
N GLU A 35 -6.04 -11.56 -15.44
CA GLU A 35 -6.88 -12.62 -15.98
C GLU A 35 -8.34 -12.28 -15.65
N LYS A 36 -9.20 -12.34 -16.67
CA LYS A 36 -10.64 -12.11 -16.51
C LYS A 36 -11.27 -13.33 -15.82
N LYS A 37 -11.76 -13.13 -14.60
CA LYS A 37 -12.39 -14.18 -13.75
C LYS A 37 -13.92 -14.09 -13.71
N GLY A 38 -14.52 -13.14 -14.42
CA GLY A 38 -15.96 -12.91 -14.48
C GLY A 38 -16.30 -11.63 -15.27
N PRO A 39 -17.60 -11.30 -15.45
CA PRO A 39 -18.04 -10.13 -16.21
C PRO A 39 -17.33 -8.83 -15.77
N ASP A 40 -17.35 -8.56 -14.46
CA ASP A 40 -16.76 -7.36 -13.85
C ASP A 40 -15.67 -7.71 -12.83
N ARG A 41 -15.02 -8.87 -13.00
CA ARG A 41 -14.01 -9.36 -12.05
C ARG A 41 -12.76 -9.81 -12.77
N TRP A 42 -11.65 -9.18 -12.40
CA TRP A 42 -10.31 -9.52 -12.85
C TRP A 42 -9.45 -9.86 -11.63
N SER A 43 -8.62 -10.88 -11.76
CA SER A 43 -7.49 -11.06 -10.86
C SER A 43 -6.27 -10.46 -11.51
N PHE A 44 -5.47 -9.70 -10.77
CA PHE A 44 -4.22 -9.14 -11.28
C PHE A 44 -3.08 -9.34 -10.29
N SER A 45 -1.86 -9.31 -10.81
CA SER A 45 -0.64 -9.24 -10.02
C SER A 45 0.34 -8.26 -10.64
N PHE A 46 1.14 -7.63 -9.78
CA PHE A 46 2.23 -6.76 -10.21
C PHE A 46 3.52 -7.19 -9.53
N SER A 47 4.59 -7.35 -10.31
CA SER A 47 5.90 -7.72 -9.79
C SER A 47 7.02 -6.88 -10.41
N SER A 48 7.98 -6.49 -9.57
CA SER A 48 9.17 -5.74 -9.99
C SER A 48 10.19 -5.68 -8.85
N LYS A 49 11.47 -5.53 -9.21
CA LYS A 49 12.52 -5.11 -8.29
C LYS A 49 12.46 -3.60 -8.11
N LYS A 50 11.81 -3.13 -7.04
CA LYS A 50 11.75 -1.70 -6.72
C LYS A 50 13.10 -1.13 -6.30
N ARG A 51 13.40 0.10 -6.71
CA ARG A 51 14.61 0.86 -6.33
C ARG A 51 14.20 2.25 -5.84
N ARG A 52 14.89 2.77 -4.82
CA ARG A 52 14.70 4.17 -4.43
C ARG A 52 15.19 5.06 -5.58
N ARG A 53 14.52 6.20 -5.79
CA ARG A 53 15.06 7.24 -6.67
C ARG A 53 16.38 7.78 -6.11
N ASP A 54 16.40 8.09 -4.82
CA ASP A 54 17.55 8.63 -4.11
C ASP A 54 18.11 7.62 -3.09
N PRO A 55 19.44 7.56 -2.90
CA PRO A 55 20.04 6.72 -1.87
C PRO A 55 19.44 6.97 -0.48
N ALA A 56 19.29 5.91 0.30
CA ALA A 56 18.87 6.06 1.69
C ALA A 56 20.02 6.69 2.51
N PRO A 57 19.72 7.57 3.48
CA PRO A 57 20.71 8.00 4.46
C PRO A 57 21.39 6.83 5.15
N GLU A 58 22.66 6.99 5.53
CA GLU A 58 23.41 5.96 6.24
C GLU A 58 22.72 5.58 7.56
N GLY A 59 22.69 4.28 7.88
CA GLY A 59 22.00 3.77 9.06
C GLY A 59 20.46 3.87 9.03
N SER A 60 19.85 4.21 7.89
CA SER A 60 18.41 4.34 7.76
C SER A 60 17.74 3.16 7.03
N GLY A 61 16.44 3.01 7.25
CA GLY A 61 15.63 1.97 6.62
C GLY A 61 15.55 0.70 7.45
N ALA A 62 15.00 -0.33 6.83
CA ALA A 62 14.84 -1.63 7.46
C ALA A 62 15.95 -2.58 7.04
N ASP A 63 16.32 -3.50 7.93
CA ASP A 63 17.36 -4.49 7.68
C ASP A 63 17.08 -5.32 6.42
N PRO A 64 18.13 -5.67 5.65
CA PRO A 64 18.02 -6.63 4.55
C PRO A 64 17.32 -7.93 4.98
N GLY A 65 16.35 -8.37 4.18
CA GLY A 65 15.52 -9.55 4.49
C GLY A 65 14.24 -9.23 5.26
N THR A 66 14.03 -7.97 5.68
CA THR A 66 12.74 -7.55 6.26
C THR A 66 11.62 -7.69 5.24
N LYS A 67 10.54 -8.36 5.65
CA LYS A 67 9.36 -8.59 4.80
C LYS A 67 8.21 -7.73 5.29
N TYR A 68 7.40 -7.26 4.34
CA TYR A 68 6.22 -6.47 4.63
C TYR A 68 5.01 -7.03 3.89
N HIS A 69 3.87 -6.99 4.57
CA HIS A 69 2.57 -7.24 3.98
C HIS A 69 1.79 -5.93 4.02
N TRP A 70 1.60 -5.33 2.86
CA TRP A 70 0.79 -4.14 2.67
C TRP A 70 -0.52 -4.51 2.00
N TYR A 71 -1.62 -3.91 2.47
CA TYR A 71 -2.89 -3.90 1.77
C TYR A 71 -3.04 -2.58 1.02
N ILE A 72 -3.35 -2.64 -0.26
CA ILE A 72 -3.58 -1.46 -1.10
C ILE A 72 -5.06 -1.41 -1.44
N LEU A 73 -5.69 -0.29 -1.11
CA LEU A 73 -7.04 0.05 -1.55
C LEU A 73 -6.92 1.23 -2.50
N GLY A 74 -7.18 0.99 -3.78
CA GLY A 74 -7.01 2.02 -4.80
C GLY A 74 -7.84 1.76 -6.04
N HIS A 75 -7.94 2.80 -6.86
CA HIS A 75 -8.54 2.73 -8.17
C HIS A 75 -7.42 2.72 -9.20
N GLN A 76 -7.62 1.92 -10.24
CA GLN A 76 -6.83 2.01 -11.45
C GLN A 76 -7.66 2.79 -12.47
N ARG A 77 -7.06 3.78 -13.10
CA ARG A 77 -7.62 4.44 -14.26
C ARG A 77 -6.70 4.19 -15.44
N VAL A 78 -7.29 3.84 -16.58
CA VAL A 78 -6.55 3.48 -17.79
C VAL A 78 -7.09 4.29 -18.97
N GLN A 79 -6.19 4.88 -19.74
CA GLN A 79 -6.49 5.51 -21.04
C GLN A 79 -5.75 4.77 -22.14
N LYS A 80 -6.47 4.35 -23.18
CA LYS A 80 -5.85 3.80 -24.39
C LYS A 80 -5.23 4.95 -25.18
N ILE A 81 -3.93 4.86 -25.48
CA ILE A 81 -3.20 5.89 -26.24
C ILE A 81 -3.24 5.52 -27.72
N ASP A 82 -2.89 4.27 -28.04
CA ASP A 82 -2.85 3.75 -29.40
C ASP A 82 -3.19 2.25 -29.39
N LYS A 83 -2.91 1.55 -30.50
CA LYS A 83 -3.23 0.12 -30.66
C LYS A 83 -2.70 -0.73 -29.51
N ASP A 84 -1.46 -0.47 -29.07
CA ASP A 84 -0.67 -1.35 -28.21
C ASP A 84 -0.26 -0.68 -26.88
N SER A 85 -0.58 0.61 -26.69
CA SER A 85 -0.17 1.39 -25.52
C SER A 85 -1.36 1.93 -24.73
N TYR A 86 -1.24 1.83 -23.41
CA TYR A 86 -2.19 2.38 -22.46
C TYR A 86 -1.44 3.16 -21.38
N GLN A 87 -1.95 4.35 -21.03
CA GLN A 87 -1.52 5.06 -19.83
C GLN A 87 -2.29 4.49 -18.64
N THR A 88 -1.56 4.06 -17.61
CA THR A 88 -2.15 3.48 -16.39
C THR A 88 -1.76 4.30 -15.18
N LEU A 89 -2.77 4.71 -14.41
CA LEU A 89 -2.61 5.37 -13.13
C LEU A 89 -3.28 4.53 -12.04
N MET A 90 -2.54 4.15 -11.01
CA MET A 90 -3.12 3.59 -9.78
C MET A 90 -2.94 4.57 -8.63
N GLN A 91 -4.05 4.98 -8.02
CA GLN A 91 -4.07 5.89 -6.88
C GLN A 91 -4.90 5.30 -5.76
N GLY A 92 -4.46 5.52 -4.52
CA GLY A 92 -5.18 5.00 -3.36
C GLY A 92 -4.39 5.08 -2.07
N LEU A 93 -4.84 4.29 -1.11
CA LEU A 93 -4.29 4.21 0.24
C LEU A 93 -3.58 2.87 0.42
N LYS A 94 -2.51 2.89 1.21
CA LYS A 94 -1.68 1.71 1.49
C LYS A 94 -1.52 1.53 2.99
N TYR A 95 -1.90 0.36 3.50
CA TYR A 95 -1.95 0.04 4.91
C TYR A 95 -1.02 -1.11 5.26
N LYS A 96 -0.28 -1.00 6.36
CA LYS A 96 0.59 -2.08 6.85
C LYS A 96 -0.26 -3.11 7.57
N LEU A 97 -0.40 -4.31 7.01
CA LEU A 97 -1.06 -5.41 7.71
C LEU A 97 -0.10 -6.11 8.67
N ALA A 98 1.13 -6.38 8.22
CA ALA A 98 2.14 -7.05 9.02
C ALA A 98 3.56 -6.77 8.49
N HIS A 99 4.55 -7.08 9.32
CA HIS A 99 5.94 -7.18 8.90
C HIS A 99 6.64 -8.34 9.60
N LYS A 100 7.78 -8.77 9.07
CA LYS A 100 8.62 -9.80 9.66
C LYS A 100 10.07 -9.38 9.53
N ARG A 101 10.76 -9.23 10.67
CA ARG A 101 12.19 -8.93 10.72
C ARG A 101 13.00 -10.16 10.26
N PRO A 102 14.24 -10.00 9.79
CA PRO A 102 15.03 -11.09 9.21
C PRO A 102 15.21 -12.28 10.17
N TYR A 103 15.39 -12.00 11.46
CA TYR A 103 15.64 -12.97 12.52
C TYR A 103 14.36 -13.44 13.24
N TRP A 104 13.19 -12.94 12.87
CA TRP A 104 11.93 -13.35 13.50
C TRP A 104 11.43 -14.67 12.92
N LYS A 105 10.93 -15.56 13.79
CA LYS A 105 10.28 -16.81 13.35
C LYS A 105 8.88 -16.57 12.81
N ARG A 106 8.16 -15.57 13.34
CA ARG A 106 6.75 -15.28 13.06
C ARG A 106 6.56 -13.86 12.50
N TRP A 107 5.46 -13.61 11.78
CA TRP A 107 5.05 -12.25 11.42
C TRP A 107 4.57 -11.48 12.65
N SER A 108 4.63 -10.15 12.62
CA SER A 108 4.14 -9.30 13.70
C SER A 108 2.68 -9.58 14.09
N SER A 109 1.85 -9.94 13.11
CA SER A 109 0.43 -10.26 13.33
C SER A 109 0.15 -11.66 13.90
N GLU A 110 1.18 -12.45 14.21
CA GLU A 110 1.04 -13.80 14.80
C GLU A 110 1.36 -13.81 16.30
N TYR A 111 1.70 -12.66 16.89
CA TYR A 111 1.92 -12.54 18.32
C TYR A 111 0.58 -12.30 19.05
N PRO A 112 0.28 -13.02 20.16
CA PRO A 112 -1.03 -12.97 20.81
C PRO A 112 -1.47 -11.59 21.32
N ASP A 113 -0.52 -10.72 21.64
CA ASP A 113 -0.73 -9.36 22.12
C ASP A 113 -0.98 -8.34 21.00
N GLN A 114 -0.92 -8.76 19.73
CA GLN A 114 -1.13 -7.91 18.58
C GLN A 114 -2.40 -8.29 17.82
N ARG A 115 -3.11 -7.28 17.30
CA ARG A 115 -4.20 -7.52 16.34
C ARG A 115 -3.70 -8.37 15.18
N SER A 116 -4.44 -9.43 14.88
CA SER A 116 -4.19 -10.33 13.78
C SER A 116 -4.30 -9.61 12.44
N ARG A 117 -3.80 -10.27 11.39
CA ARG A 117 -3.90 -9.77 10.01
C ARG A 117 -5.36 -9.60 9.59
N GLY A 118 -6.22 -10.53 9.98
CA GLY A 118 -7.65 -10.54 9.65
C GLY A 118 -8.37 -9.34 10.28
N GLU A 119 -8.26 -9.20 11.60
CA GLU A 119 -8.87 -8.08 12.34
C GLU A 119 -8.39 -6.71 11.83
N ARG A 120 -7.10 -6.60 11.46
CA ARG A 120 -6.56 -5.37 10.84
C ARG A 120 -7.20 -5.09 9.48
N LEU A 121 -7.34 -6.10 8.63
CA LEU A 121 -7.95 -5.95 7.31
C LEU A 121 -9.43 -5.58 7.42
N GLU A 122 -10.17 -6.26 8.29
CA GLU A 122 -11.58 -5.97 8.57
C GLU A 122 -11.75 -4.51 9.00
N ALA A 123 -10.97 -4.05 9.98
CA ALA A 123 -11.03 -2.65 10.43
C ALA A 123 -10.72 -1.64 9.31
N ILE A 124 -9.76 -1.96 8.42
CA ILE A 124 -9.44 -1.10 7.26
C ILE A 124 -10.62 -1.03 6.29
N LEU A 125 -11.25 -2.17 6.01
CA LEU A 125 -12.38 -2.28 5.08
C LEU A 125 -13.63 -1.59 5.63
N GLU A 126 -13.93 -1.75 6.92
CA GLU A 126 -15.03 -1.06 7.59
C GLU A 126 -14.84 0.46 7.55
N ALA A 127 -13.64 0.94 7.88
CA ALA A 127 -13.32 2.37 7.80
C ALA A 127 -13.40 2.89 6.35
N ALA A 128 -12.95 2.09 5.37
CA ALA A 128 -13.06 2.45 3.96
C ALA A 128 -14.52 2.53 3.50
N LEU A 129 -15.35 1.56 3.90
CA LEU A 129 -16.78 1.55 3.60
C LEU A 129 -17.50 2.73 4.24
N ALA A 130 -17.19 3.05 5.50
CA ALA A 130 -17.72 4.22 6.18
C ALA A 130 -17.39 5.52 5.42
N ARG A 131 -16.13 5.71 5.01
CA ARG A 131 -15.70 6.86 4.20
C ARG A 131 -16.39 6.90 2.84
N ALA A 132 -16.52 5.77 2.15
CA ALA A 132 -17.20 5.70 0.85
C ALA A 132 -18.69 6.09 0.98
N ARG A 133 -19.36 5.62 2.04
CA ARG A 133 -20.75 5.98 2.34
C ARG A 133 -20.92 7.48 2.64
N GLN A 134 -19.96 8.09 3.32
CA GLN A 134 -19.96 9.54 3.55
C GLN A 134 -19.77 10.30 2.25
N ARG A 135 -18.77 9.93 1.44
CA ARG A 135 -18.48 10.58 0.16
C ARG A 135 -19.62 10.48 -0.86
N ASN A 136 -20.36 9.37 -0.87
CA ASN A 136 -21.54 9.22 -1.73
C ASN A 136 -22.70 10.16 -1.36
N ARG A 137 -22.65 10.82 -0.19
CA ARG A 137 -23.61 11.85 0.21
C ARG A 137 -23.19 13.26 -0.24
N GLU A 138 -21.97 13.40 -0.76
CA GLU A 138 -21.42 14.64 -1.31
C GLU A 138 -21.43 14.59 -2.85
N PRO A 139 -21.51 15.75 -3.53
CA PRO A 139 -21.38 15.78 -4.98
C PRO A 139 -20.06 15.16 -5.44
N GLN A 140 -20.11 14.19 -6.34
CA GLN A 140 -18.90 13.60 -6.89
C GLN A 140 -18.23 14.59 -7.86
N ALA A 141 -16.92 14.77 -7.69
CA ALA A 141 -16.09 15.47 -8.66
C ALA A 141 -16.14 14.75 -10.02
N SER A 142 -16.04 15.52 -11.11
CA SER A 142 -16.04 15.01 -12.49
C SER A 142 -14.98 13.92 -12.68
N LEU A 143 -15.31 12.90 -13.49
CA LEU A 143 -14.38 11.84 -13.89
C LEU A 143 -13.40 12.30 -14.99
N GLU A 144 -13.48 13.55 -15.44
CA GLU A 144 -12.71 14.09 -16.58
C GLU A 144 -11.25 14.44 -16.26
N GLU A 145 -10.82 14.37 -15.00
CA GLU A 145 -9.41 14.60 -14.65
C GLU A 145 -8.59 13.31 -14.77
N PHE A 146 -7.91 13.20 -15.90
CA PHE A 146 -6.81 12.29 -16.18
C PHE A 146 -5.54 13.07 -16.50
#